data_AF-V5GWE0-F1
#
_entry.id   AF-V5GWE0-F1
#
_cell.length_a   1.000
_cell.length_b   1.000
_cell.length_c   1.000
_cell.angle_alpha   90.00
_cell.angle_beta   90.00
_cell.angle_gamma   90.00
#
_symmetry.space_group_name_H-M   'P 1'
#
loop_
_entity.id
_entity.type
_entity.pdbx_description
1 polymer ?
#
loop_
_entity_poly.entity_id
_entity_poly.type
_entity_poly.pdbx_seq_one_letter_code
_entity_poly.pdbx_strand_id
1 'polypeptide(L)'
;FEEAAKEVADELTAPRPQHEEQVEDIQIMLSSDATPSDLRALKSEVVSRLVKIPGIIVSASGIKAKATKIAIQCRSCSNVIPNLHVKPGLEGYVMPRKCNTEQAGRPKCPLDPYFIMPDKCHCVDFQVLKLQELPDGIPQGEIP
;
A
#
# COMPACT_ATOMS: atom_id res chain seq x y z
N PHE A 1 14.76 1.13 -2.71
CA PHE A 1 15.19 2.04 -1.63
C PHE A 1 14.80 1.49 -0.27
N GLU A 2 13.52 1.19 -0.02
CA GLU A 2 13.07 0.63 1.28
C GLU A 2 13.72 -0.72 1.60
N GLU A 3 13.81 -1.63 0.62
CA GLU A 3 14.53 -2.90 0.77
C GLU A 3 16.01 -2.70 1.13
N ALA A 4 16.72 -1.85 0.39
CA ALA A 4 18.12 -1.53 0.67
C ALA A 4 18.32 -0.87 2.05
N ALA A 5 17.40 0.01 2.48
CA ALA A 5 17.44 0.60 3.81
C ALA A 5 17.27 -0.47 4.90
N LYS A 6 16.41 -1.46 4.65
CA LYS A 6 16.20 -2.60 5.55
C LYS A 6 17.45 -3.48 5.66
N GLU A 7 18.10 -3.80 4.53
CA GLU A 7 19.34 -4.58 4.50
C GLU A 7 20.46 -3.88 5.28
N VAL A 8 20.67 -2.58 5.05
CA VAL A 8 21.69 -1.81 5.77
C VAL A 8 21.37 -1.70 7.27
N ALA A 9 20.09 -1.53 7.63
CA ALA A 9 19.68 -1.51 9.02
C ALA A 9 19.92 -2.88 9.71
N ASP A 10 19.69 -3.98 9.01
CA ASP A 10 19.94 -5.34 9.50
C ASP A 10 21.41 -5.57 9.85
N GLU A 11 22.31 -5.17 8.95
CA GLU A 11 23.76 -5.25 9.16
C GLU A 11 24.23 -4.38 10.34
N LEU A 12 23.73 -3.15 10.45
CA LEU A 12 24.18 -2.18 11.46
C LEU A 12 23.64 -2.45 12.86
N THR A 13 22.45 -3.05 12.96
CA THR A 13 21.81 -3.27 14.27
C THR A 13 22.21 -4.60 14.90
N ALA A 14 22.89 -5.49 14.19
CA ALA A 14 23.33 -6.78 14.73
C ALA A 14 24.50 -6.64 15.74
N PRO A 15 24.48 -7.37 16.89
CA PRO A 15 23.43 -8.27 17.37
C PRO A 15 22.32 -7.52 18.13
N ARG A 16 21.07 -7.83 17.78
CA ARG A 16 19.87 -7.31 18.46
C ARG A 16 19.54 -8.11 19.73
N PRO A 17 18.83 -7.50 20.69
CA PRO A 17 18.33 -8.23 21.86
C PRO A 17 17.39 -9.38 21.43
N GLN A 18 17.30 -10.43 22.25
CA GLN A 18 16.58 -11.70 21.97
C GLN A 18 15.09 -11.57 21.62
N HIS A 19 14.50 -10.37 21.68
CA HIS A 19 13.09 -10.11 21.38
C HIS A 19 12.89 -9.25 20.11
N GLU A 20 13.97 -8.82 19.44
CA GLU A 20 13.95 -7.95 18.25
C GLU A 20 14.86 -8.50 17.14
N GLU A 21 14.86 -9.83 16.96
CA GLU A 21 15.76 -10.50 16.03
C GLU A 21 15.46 -10.20 14.55
N GLN A 22 14.25 -9.73 14.21
CA GLN A 22 13.87 -9.34 12.85
C GLN A 22 13.76 -7.82 12.70
N VAL A 23 14.27 -7.29 11.59
CA VAL A 23 14.13 -5.86 11.27
C VAL A 23 12.74 -5.63 10.71
N GLU A 24 12.08 -4.60 11.23
CA GLU A 24 10.79 -4.13 10.73
C GLU A 24 10.89 -3.54 9.32
N ASP A 25 9.76 -3.36 8.65
CA ASP A 25 9.73 -2.67 7.36
C ASP A 25 9.99 -1.16 7.55
N ILE A 26 10.81 -0.55 6.68
CA ILE A 26 11.23 0.85 6.79
C ILE A 26 10.52 1.69 5.73
N GLN A 27 9.82 2.75 6.17
CA GLN A 27 9.22 3.73 5.28
C GLN A 27 10.19 4.89 5.02
N ILE A 28 10.43 5.20 3.75
CA ILE A 28 11.28 6.34 3.36
C ILE A 28 10.42 7.56 3.08
N MET A 29 10.80 8.70 3.67
CA MET A 29 10.19 9.99 3.41
C MET A 29 11.18 10.90 2.69
N LEU A 30 10.73 11.56 1.62
CA LEU A 30 11.52 12.53 0.86
C LEU A 30 11.01 13.94 1.15
N SER A 31 11.94 14.88 1.34
CA SER A 31 11.65 16.30 1.47
C SER A 31 12.49 17.09 0.47
N SER A 32 12.00 18.24 0.04
CA SER A 32 12.69 19.09 -0.93
C SER A 32 12.28 20.54 -0.76
N ASP A 33 13.25 21.45 -0.88
CA ASP A 33 13.05 22.90 -0.87
C ASP A 33 12.73 23.48 -2.25
N ALA A 34 12.49 22.64 -3.26
CA ALA A 34 12.08 23.08 -4.59
C ALA A 34 10.80 23.95 -4.54
N THR A 35 10.64 24.84 -5.51
CA THR A 35 9.45 25.70 -5.62
C THR A 35 8.19 24.83 -5.80
N PRO A 36 7.15 25.02 -4.96
CA PRO A 36 5.91 24.26 -5.10
C PRO A 36 5.11 24.71 -6.33
N SER A 37 4.41 23.78 -6.96
CA SER A 37 3.46 24.05 -8.04
C SER A 37 2.05 24.27 -7.46
N ASP A 38 1.27 25.12 -8.10
CA ASP A 38 -0.13 25.33 -7.73
C ASP A 38 -0.99 24.07 -8.00
N LEU A 39 -2.03 23.85 -7.20
CA LEU A 39 -2.94 22.71 -7.33
C LEU A 39 -3.62 22.68 -8.71
N ARG A 40 -3.96 23.87 -9.25
CA ARG A 40 -4.57 24.04 -10.58
C ARG A 40 -3.62 23.73 -11.74
N ALA A 41 -2.31 23.69 -11.50
CA ALA A 41 -1.33 23.32 -12.51
C ALA A 41 -1.22 21.79 -12.72
N LEU A 42 -1.90 20.98 -11.90
CA LEU A 42 -1.90 19.53 -12.03
C LEU A 42 -2.73 19.07 -13.25
N LYS A 43 -2.03 18.80 -14.35
CA LYS A 43 -2.59 18.27 -15.61
C LYS A 43 -2.19 16.81 -15.85
N SER A 44 -2.67 16.21 -16.94
CA SER A 44 -2.36 14.81 -17.30
C SER A 44 -0.86 14.52 -17.44
N GLU A 45 -0.07 15.51 -17.86
CA GLU A 45 1.38 15.40 -18.05
C GLU A 45 2.15 15.10 -16.76
N VAL A 46 1.60 15.45 -15.59
CA VAL A 46 2.23 15.21 -14.28
C VAL A 46 1.75 13.93 -13.59
N VAL A 47 0.90 13.13 -14.25
CA VAL A 47 0.44 11.84 -13.72
C VAL A 47 1.62 10.88 -13.60
N SER A 48 1.71 10.18 -12.46
CA SER A 48 2.84 9.30 -12.10
C SER A 48 4.20 10.00 -11.99
N ARG A 49 4.23 11.31 -11.73
CA ARG A 49 5.44 12.07 -11.39
C ARG A 49 5.37 12.58 -9.96
N LEU A 50 6.53 12.79 -9.33
CA LEU A 50 6.62 13.40 -8.01
C LEU A 50 6.31 14.90 -8.13
N VAL A 51 5.34 15.39 -7.37
CA VAL A 51 4.93 16.79 -7.35
C VAL A 51 4.99 17.35 -5.92
N LYS A 52 5.29 18.64 -5.80
CA LYS A 52 5.22 19.40 -4.55
C LYS A 52 4.14 20.46 -4.72
N ILE A 53 3.08 20.38 -3.91
CA ILE A 53 1.94 21.29 -3.97
C ILE A 53 1.63 21.86 -2.58
N PRO A 54 1.27 23.13 -2.45
CA PRO A 54 0.81 23.71 -1.19
C PRO A 54 -0.71 23.57 -1.06
N GLY A 55 -1.23 23.62 0.16
CA GLY A 55 -2.67 23.59 0.40
C GLY A 55 -3.04 23.49 1.88
N ILE A 56 -4.35 23.44 2.16
CA ILE A 56 -4.94 23.35 3.49
C ILE A 56 -5.65 22.00 3.63
N ILE A 57 -5.38 21.28 4.72
CA ILE A 57 -6.10 20.03 5.01
C ILE A 57 -7.49 20.37 5.56
N VAL A 58 -8.54 19.98 4.84
CA VAL A 58 -9.93 20.28 5.21
C VAL A 58 -10.62 19.14 5.94
N SER A 59 -10.15 17.91 5.75
CA SER A 59 -10.67 16.75 6.47
C SER A 59 -9.67 15.60 6.45
N ALA A 60 -9.77 14.75 7.46
CA ALA A 60 -9.08 13.48 7.55
C ALA A 60 -10.11 12.37 7.80
N SER A 61 -9.97 11.23 7.13
CA SER A 61 -10.78 10.05 7.43
C SER A 61 -10.40 9.45 8.79
N GLY A 62 -11.26 8.59 9.33
CA GLY A 62 -10.82 7.63 10.34
C GLY A 62 -9.70 6.73 9.80
N ILE A 63 -8.86 6.22 10.71
CA ILE A 63 -7.81 5.26 10.38
C ILE A 63 -8.47 3.93 10.01
N LYS A 64 -7.96 3.30 8.94
CA LYS A 64 -8.40 1.99 8.46
C LYS A 64 -7.20 1.07 8.34
N ALA A 65 -7.39 -0.22 8.59
CA ALA A 65 -6.37 -1.22 8.31
C ALA A 65 -6.32 -1.53 6.81
N LYS A 66 -5.11 -1.57 6.25
CA LYS A 66 -4.87 -1.93 4.86
C LYS A 66 -3.80 -3.01 4.76
N ALA A 67 -4.14 -4.11 4.07
CA ALA A 67 -3.21 -5.21 3.92
C ALA A 67 -2.06 -4.88 2.95
N THR A 68 -0.82 -5.18 3.36
CA THR A 68 0.38 -5.12 2.52
C THR A 68 0.78 -6.51 2.02
N LYS A 69 0.61 -7.53 2.86
CA LYS A 69 0.79 -8.94 2.53
C LYS A 69 -0.46 -9.71 2.95
N ILE A 70 -1.00 -10.51 2.03
CA ILE A 70 -2.14 -11.38 2.31
C ILE A 70 -1.75 -12.84 2.14
N ALA A 71 -2.45 -13.72 2.83
CA ALA A 71 -2.43 -15.15 2.57
C ALA A 71 -3.82 -15.59 2.15
N ILE A 72 -3.91 -16.47 1.16
CA ILE A 72 -5.18 -16.99 0.67
C ILE A 72 -5.24 -18.51 0.73
N GLN A 73 -6.43 -19.04 0.95
CA GLN A 73 -6.67 -20.47 1.02
C GLN A 73 -7.80 -20.88 0.10
N CYS A 74 -7.60 -21.98 -0.64
CA CYS A 74 -8.63 -22.59 -1.46
C CYS A 74 -9.63 -23.36 -0.58
N ARG A 75 -10.93 -23.08 -0.74
CA ARG A 75 -11.99 -23.75 0.05
C ARG A 75 -12.09 -25.25 -0.19
N SER A 76 -11.71 -25.74 -1.37
CA SER A 76 -11.92 -27.14 -1.77
C SER A 76 -10.72 -28.03 -1.46
N CYS A 77 -9.51 -27.63 -1.88
CA CYS A 77 -8.30 -28.44 -1.66
C CYS A 77 -7.50 -28.00 -0.43
N SER A 78 -7.92 -26.94 0.27
CA SER A 78 -7.20 -26.34 1.40
C SER A 78 -5.79 -25.85 1.07
N ASN A 79 -5.43 -25.73 -0.21
CA ASN A 79 -4.16 -25.19 -0.66
C ASN A 79 -4.01 -23.74 -0.21
N VAL A 80 -2.91 -23.42 0.46
CA VAL A 80 -2.61 -22.09 0.98
C VAL A 80 -1.52 -21.46 0.12
N ILE A 81 -1.76 -20.23 -0.34
CA ILE A 81 -0.76 -19.40 -0.99
C ILE A 81 -0.43 -18.26 -0.02
N PRO A 82 0.70 -18.34 0.71
CA PRO A 82 1.13 -17.30 1.65
C PRO A 82 1.84 -16.14 0.93
N ASN A 83 2.05 -15.04 1.66
CA ASN A 83 2.94 -13.94 1.28
C ASN A 83 2.65 -13.28 -0.08
N LEU A 84 1.37 -13.14 -0.44
CA LEU A 84 0.98 -12.39 -1.62
C LEU A 84 1.08 -10.89 -1.35
N HIS A 85 1.95 -10.22 -2.09
CA HIS A 85 2.12 -8.77 -1.97
C HIS A 85 0.96 -8.02 -2.63
N VAL A 86 0.35 -7.11 -1.88
CA VAL A 86 -0.66 -6.18 -2.36
C VAL A 86 0.05 -4.91 -2.82
N LYS A 87 -0.26 -4.43 -4.03
CA LYS A 87 0.33 -3.20 -4.54
C LYS A 87 -0.05 -2.01 -3.63
N PRO A 88 0.87 -1.07 -3.39
CA PRO A 88 0.54 0.17 -2.68
C PRO A 88 -0.43 1.03 -3.49
N GLY A 89 -1.02 2.05 -2.84
CA GLY A 89 -2.02 2.92 -3.48
C GLY A 89 -3.46 2.40 -3.35
N LEU A 90 -4.43 3.03 -4.01
CA LEU A 90 -5.86 2.76 -3.76
C LEU A 90 -6.41 1.54 -4.53
N GLU A 91 -5.55 0.82 -5.24
CA GLU A 91 -5.93 -0.36 -6.03
C GLU A 91 -6.17 -1.57 -5.12
N GLY A 92 -7.15 -2.40 -5.49
CA GLY A 92 -7.39 -3.68 -4.82
C GLY A 92 -6.45 -4.79 -5.31
N TYR A 93 -6.54 -5.95 -4.67
CA TYR A 93 -5.88 -7.17 -5.14
C TYR A 93 -6.88 -8.06 -5.90
N VAL A 94 -6.53 -8.48 -7.11
CA VAL A 94 -7.38 -9.37 -7.92
C VAL A 94 -7.11 -10.82 -7.53
N MET A 95 -8.13 -11.49 -7.00
CA MET A 95 -8.02 -12.89 -6.57
C MET A 95 -7.87 -13.84 -7.77
N PRO A 96 -6.97 -14.84 -7.69
CA PRO A 96 -6.89 -15.89 -8.70
C PRO A 96 -8.23 -16.62 -8.86
N ARG A 97 -8.75 -16.68 -10.08
CA ARG A 97 -10.06 -17.30 -10.36
C ARG A 97 -10.03 -18.82 -10.41
N LYS A 98 -8.83 -19.41 -10.53
CA LYS A 98 -8.61 -20.85 -10.65
C LYS A 98 -7.58 -21.30 -9.62
N CYS A 99 -7.87 -22.42 -8.98
CA CYS A 99 -6.88 -23.11 -8.15
C CYS A 99 -5.83 -23.77 -9.05
N ASN A 100 -4.54 -23.62 -8.72
CA ASN A 100 -3.43 -24.23 -9.45
C ASN A 100 -3.14 -25.67 -9.01
N THR A 101 -3.75 -26.12 -7.92
CA THR A 101 -3.57 -27.48 -7.42
C THR A 101 -4.31 -28.49 -8.31
N GLU A 102 -3.56 -29.22 -9.12
CA GLU A 102 -4.07 -30.41 -9.81
C GLU A 102 -3.74 -31.65 -8.97
N GLN A 103 -4.72 -32.19 -8.23
CA GLN A 103 -4.56 -33.44 -7.50
C GLN A 103 -5.16 -34.59 -8.30
N ALA A 104 -4.34 -35.60 -8.59
CA ALA A 104 -4.80 -36.83 -9.25
C ALA A 104 -5.92 -37.49 -8.44
N GLY A 105 -7.06 -37.76 -9.08
CA GLY A 105 -8.21 -38.40 -8.47
C GLY A 105 -9.20 -37.50 -7.72
N ARG A 106 -8.97 -36.17 -7.66
CA ARG A 106 -9.95 -35.21 -7.12
C ARG A 106 -10.57 -34.34 -8.21
N PRO A 107 -11.86 -33.98 -8.08
CA PRO A 107 -12.49 -33.03 -8.99
C PRO A 107 -11.77 -31.68 -8.91
N LYS A 108 -11.72 -30.98 -10.04
CA LYS A 108 -11.15 -29.62 -10.11
C LYS A 108 -11.90 -28.71 -9.13
N CYS A 109 -11.14 -27.81 -8.49
CA CYS A 109 -11.74 -26.81 -7.61
C CYS A 109 -12.70 -25.91 -8.41
N PRO A 110 -13.78 -25.41 -7.79
CA PRO A 110 -14.72 -24.50 -8.43
C PRO A 110 -14.03 -23.18 -8.83
N LEU A 111 -14.73 -22.38 -9.65
CA LEU A 111 -14.28 -21.02 -9.96
C LEU A 111 -14.31 -20.14 -8.71
N ASP A 112 -13.35 -19.23 -8.64
CA ASP A 112 -13.15 -18.28 -7.54
C ASP A 112 -13.10 -18.98 -6.15
N PRO A 113 -12.24 -20.01 -5.96
CA PRO A 113 -12.31 -20.86 -4.78
C PRO A 113 -11.56 -20.30 -3.56
N TYR A 114 -10.84 -19.19 -3.71
CA TYR A 114 -9.97 -18.63 -2.70
C TYR A 114 -10.70 -17.69 -1.75
N PHE A 115 -10.29 -17.69 -0.48
CA PHE A 115 -10.65 -16.69 0.51
C PHE A 115 -9.39 -16.21 1.22
N ILE A 116 -9.44 -14.99 1.77
CA ILE A 116 -8.33 -14.39 2.52
C ILE A 116 -8.30 -15.01 3.92
N MET A 117 -7.11 -15.35 4.40
CA MET A 117 -6.86 -15.78 5.78
C MET A 117 -6.46 -14.57 6.65
N PRO A 118 -7.36 -14.02 7.48
CA PRO A 118 -7.08 -12.79 8.23
C PRO A 118 -5.90 -12.94 9.19
N ASP A 119 -5.77 -14.10 9.84
CA ASP A 119 -4.72 -14.39 10.84
C ASP A 119 -3.30 -14.40 10.26
N LYS A 120 -3.17 -14.45 8.92
CA LYS A 120 -1.90 -14.49 8.20
C LYS A 120 -1.70 -13.28 7.30
N CYS A 121 -2.48 -12.21 7.52
CA CYS A 121 -2.32 -10.95 6.81
C CYS A 121 -1.45 -9.98 7.61
N HIS A 122 -0.64 -9.20 6.90
CA HIS A 122 0.06 -8.06 7.48
C HIS A 122 -0.63 -6.79 7.01
N CYS A 123 -0.96 -5.93 7.96
CA CYS A 123 -1.72 -4.70 7.73
C CYS A 123 -0.94 -3.50 8.25
N VAL A 124 -1.12 -2.38 7.57
CA VAL A 124 -0.65 -1.07 7.99
C VAL A 124 -1.83 -0.13 8.14
N ASP A 125 -1.67 0.91 8.93
CA ASP A 125 -2.65 1.97 9.05
C ASP A 125 -2.72 2.80 7.78
N PHE A 126 -3.95 3.14 7.39
CA PHE A 126 -4.25 3.89 6.19
C PHE A 126 -5.26 5.00 6.49
N GLN A 127 -4.97 6.20 6.00
CA GLN A 127 -5.81 7.37 6.17
C GLN A 127 -5.93 8.12 4.83
N VAL A 128 -7.11 8.68 4.58
CA VAL A 128 -7.37 9.56 3.44
C VAL A 128 -7.48 10.99 3.94
N LEU A 129 -6.65 11.88 3.38
CA LEU A 129 -6.69 13.31 3.64
C LEU A 129 -7.33 14.02 2.44
N LYS A 130 -8.11 15.07 2.71
CA LYS A 130 -8.58 16.00 1.67
C LYS A 130 -7.81 17.30 1.78
N LEU A 131 -7.19 17.69 0.67
CA LEU A 131 -6.43 18.93 0.53
C LEU A 131 -7.24 19.91 -0.32
N GLN A 132 -7.36 21.14 0.16
CA GLN A 132 -7.90 22.29 -0.58
C GLN A 132 -6.73 23.20 -0.99
N GLU A 133 -6.87 23.93 -2.09
CA GLU A 133 -5.87 24.92 -2.52
C GLU A 133 -5.74 26.09 -1.54
N LEU A 134 -4.65 26.85 -1.66
CA LEU A 134 -4.46 28.07 -0.89
C LEU A 134 -5.39 29.18 -1.41
N PRO A 135 -5.87 30.08 -0.53
CA PRO A 135 -6.78 31.16 -0.92
C PRO A 135 -6.19 32.10 -1.97
N ASP A 136 -4.87 32.32 -1.94
CA ASP A 136 -4.17 33.21 -2.87
C ASP A 136 -4.06 32.64 -4.29
N GLY A 137 -4.25 31.33 -4.47
CA GLY A 137 -4.21 30.65 -5.76
C GLY A 137 -5.54 30.67 -6.52
N ILE A 138 -6.61 31.17 -5.88
CA ILE A 138 -7.96 31.13 -6.44
C ILE A 138 -8.16 32.31 -7.40
N PRO A 139 -8.50 32.07 -8.69
CA PRO A 139 -8.87 33.12 -9.61
C PRO A 139 -10.11 33.88 -9.13
N GLN A 140 -10.16 35.19 -9.37
CA GLN A 140 -11.31 36.00 -8.97
C GLN A 140 -12.62 35.48 -9.58
N GLY A 141 -13.62 35.28 -8.71
CA GLY A 141 -14.94 34.79 -9.10
C GLY A 141 -15.11 33.28 -9.09
N GLU A 142 -14.06 32.51 -8.77
CA GLU A 142 -14.14 31.05 -8.61
C GLU A 142 -14.18 30.65 -7.13
N ILE A 143 -14.64 29.42 -6.87
CA ILE A 143 -14.70 28.82 -5.53
C ILE A 143 -13.61 27.73 -5.45
N PRO A 144 -12.89 27.64 -4.32
CA PRO A 144 -11.86 26.61 -4.08
C PRO A 144 -12.40 25.23 -3.72
#